data_AF-A0A8T2TUL7-F1
#
_entry.id   AF-A0A8T2TUL7-F1
#
_cell.length_a   1.000
_cell.length_b   1.000
_cell.length_c   1.000
_cell.angle_alpha   90.00
_cell.angle_beta   90.00
_cell.angle_gamma   90.00
#
_symmetry.space_group_name_H-M   'P 1'
#
loop_
_entity.id
_entity.type
_entity.pdbx_description
1 polymer ?
#
loop_
_entity_poly.entity_id
_entity_poly.type
_entity_poly.pdbx_seq_one_letter_code
_entity_poly.pdbx_strand_id
1 'polypeptide(L)'
;MVKEDGFIVLDVRPEGDFKEIHPEGAVNAQVYRLIKEWTAWDIARRAAFAFFGIFQGTEENPEFLNDVRSQLDKDSRIIVACAAGGTMKPSANLADGQQSRSLIAAYLLKLDGYKNVVHLEGGLRSWFNEDLPTSSSETS
;
A
#
# COMPACT_ATOMS: atom_id res chain seq x y z
N MET A 1 16.02 23.66 -10.38
CA MET A 1 15.34 22.67 -11.24
C MET A 1 15.50 21.32 -10.55
N VAL A 2 14.45 20.84 -9.88
CA VAL A 2 14.44 19.53 -9.24
C VAL A 2 14.38 18.51 -10.38
N LYS A 3 15.36 17.60 -10.45
CA LYS A 3 15.31 16.48 -11.39
C LYS A 3 14.09 15.64 -10.99
N GLU A 4 13.15 15.43 -11.90
CA GLU A 4 12.15 14.38 -11.75
C GLU A 4 12.91 13.04 -11.71
N ASP A 5 13.16 12.52 -10.51
CA ASP A 5 14.07 11.37 -10.30
C ASP A 5 13.51 10.03 -10.83
N GLY A 6 12.46 10.06 -11.65
CA GLY A 6 11.89 8.90 -12.34
C GLY A 6 11.34 7.82 -11.42
N PHE A 7 11.09 8.15 -10.14
CA PHE A 7 10.44 7.25 -9.22
C PHE A 7 8.92 7.31 -9.41
N ILE A 8 8.30 6.13 -9.37
CA ILE A 8 6.84 5.98 -9.37
C ILE A 8 6.44 5.59 -7.95
N VAL A 9 5.47 6.33 -7.39
CA VAL A 9 4.86 5.96 -6.11
C VAL A 9 3.87 4.83 -6.35
N LEU A 10 4.10 3.69 -5.70
CA LEU A 10 3.18 2.57 -5.65
C LEU A 10 2.39 2.64 -4.34
N ASP A 11 1.15 3.08 -4.43
CA ASP A 11 0.22 3.06 -3.30
C ASP A 11 -0.36 1.65 -3.15
N VAL A 12 -0.09 1.02 -2.01
CA VAL A 12 -0.53 -0.36 -1.72
C VAL A 12 -1.74 -0.44 -0.79
N ARG A 13 -2.43 0.68 -0.56
CA ARG A 13 -3.72 0.72 0.13
C ARG A 13 -4.83 0.11 -0.75
N PRO A 14 -5.97 -0.29 -0.16
CA PRO A 14 -7.18 -0.65 -0.91
C PRO A 14 -7.53 0.40 -1.97
N GLU A 15 -8.08 -0.04 -3.10
CA GLU A 15 -8.42 0.82 -4.24
C GLU A 15 -9.34 2.00 -3.85
N GLY A 16 -10.24 1.80 -2.89
CA GLY A 16 -11.11 2.86 -2.37
C GLY A 16 -10.32 4.02 -1.75
N ASP A 17 -9.32 3.71 -0.91
CA ASP A 17 -8.44 4.71 -0.28
C ASP A 17 -7.62 5.48 -1.33
N PHE A 18 -7.21 4.81 -2.40
CA PHE A 18 -6.48 5.42 -3.49
C PHE A 18 -7.37 6.36 -4.30
N LYS A 19 -8.59 5.92 -4.63
CA LYS A 19 -9.56 6.73 -5.39
C LYS A 19 -9.94 8.02 -4.68
N GLU A 20 -10.12 7.95 -3.37
CA GLU A 20 -10.42 9.12 -2.53
C GLU A 20 -9.31 10.18 -2.60
N ILE A 21 -8.06 9.77 -2.34
CA ILE A 21 -6.90 10.67 -2.37
C ILE A 21 -5.60 9.88 -2.47
N HIS A 22 -4.69 10.27 -3.36
CA HIS A 22 -3.37 9.65 -3.51
C HIS A 22 -2.33 10.68 -3.99
N PRO A 23 -1.02 10.41 -3.86
CA PRO A 23 0.00 11.27 -4.46
C PRO A 23 -0.18 11.41 -5.97
N GLU A 24 0.05 12.61 -6.50
CA GLU A 24 -0.06 12.85 -7.93
C GLU A 24 0.90 11.94 -8.73
N GLY A 25 0.39 11.30 -9.80
CA GLY A 25 1.16 10.36 -10.63
C GLY A 25 1.44 8.99 -9.99
N ALA A 26 0.87 8.69 -8.82
CA ALA A 26 0.97 7.37 -8.22
C ALA A 26 0.14 6.32 -8.99
N VAL A 27 0.54 5.05 -8.87
CA VAL A 27 -0.22 3.88 -9.32
C VAL A 27 -0.66 3.04 -8.13
N ASN A 28 -1.74 2.28 -8.28
CA ASN A 28 -2.28 1.45 -7.20
C ASN A 28 -2.08 -0.05 -7.48
N ALA A 29 -1.63 -0.78 -6.46
CA ALA A 29 -1.74 -2.23 -6.38
C ALA A 29 -1.91 -2.62 -4.91
N GLN A 30 -3.13 -2.97 -4.52
CA GLN A 30 -3.47 -3.23 -3.13
C GLN A 30 -2.88 -4.57 -2.65
N VAL A 31 -2.05 -4.53 -1.60
CA VAL A 31 -1.46 -5.75 -1.02
C VAL A 31 -2.50 -6.54 -0.21
N TYR A 32 -3.44 -5.83 0.41
CA TYR A 32 -4.65 -6.38 1.00
C TYR A 32 -5.86 -5.75 0.31
N ARG A 33 -6.84 -6.56 -0.04
CA ARG A 33 -8.10 -6.13 -0.65
C ARG A 33 -9.26 -6.32 0.31
N LEU A 34 -10.39 -5.68 0.04
CA LEU A 34 -11.63 -6.00 0.76
C LEU A 34 -11.96 -7.49 0.56
N ILE A 35 -12.48 -8.13 1.61
CA ILE A 35 -12.94 -9.52 1.50
C ILE A 35 -13.98 -9.58 0.38
N LYS A 36 -13.67 -10.35 -0.67
CA LYS A 36 -14.47 -10.34 -1.91
C LYS A 36 -15.53 -11.43 -1.92
N GLU A 37 -15.15 -12.63 -1.50
CA GLU A 37 -15.96 -13.83 -1.65
C GLU A 37 -16.93 -14.02 -0.47
N TRP A 38 -17.94 -14.87 -0.65
CA TRP A 38 -18.98 -15.17 0.34
C TRP A 38 -18.95 -16.62 0.81
N THR A 39 -17.74 -17.18 0.98
CA THR A 39 -17.61 -18.53 1.56
C THR A 39 -17.96 -18.50 3.05
N ALA A 40 -18.19 -19.68 3.66
CA ALA A 40 -18.44 -19.79 5.09
C ALA A 40 -17.31 -19.17 5.93
N TRP A 41 -16.06 -19.33 5.48
CA TRP A 41 -14.89 -18.73 6.12
C TRP A 41 -14.89 -17.20 6.00
N ASP A 42 -15.24 -16.66 4.83
CA ASP A 42 -15.29 -15.23 4.61
C ASP A 42 -16.42 -14.55 5.38
N ILE A 43 -17.55 -15.25 5.54
CA ILE A 43 -18.67 -14.80 6.38
C ILE A 43 -18.23 -14.77 7.85
N ALA A 44 -17.56 -15.83 8.33
CA ALA A 44 -17.02 -15.87 9.68
C ALA A 44 -15.99 -14.74 9.91
N ARG A 45 -15.10 -14.50 8.95
CA ARG A 45 -14.12 -13.40 8.99
C ARG A 45 -14.79 -12.03 9.03
N ARG A 46 -15.80 -11.78 8.19
CA ARG A 46 -16.58 -10.54 8.22
C ARG A 46 -17.31 -10.35 9.55
N ALA A 47 -17.92 -11.39 10.09
CA ALA A 47 -18.60 -11.33 11.39
C ALA A 47 -17.62 -10.99 12.53
N ALA A 48 -16.41 -11.58 12.52
CA ALA A 48 -15.36 -11.25 13.48
C ALA A 48 -14.89 -9.78 13.34
N PHE A 49 -14.68 -9.29 12.12
CA PHE A 49 -14.35 -7.89 11.89
C PHE A 49 -15.46 -6.94 12.38
N ALA A 50 -16.73 -7.24 12.04
CA ALA A 50 -17.87 -6.46 12.48
C ALA A 50 -18.03 -6.41 14.00
N PHE A 51 -17.70 -7.50 14.71
CA PHE A 51 -17.67 -7.54 16.18
C PHE A 51 -16.71 -6.49 16.79
N PHE A 52 -15.59 -6.20 16.11
CA PHE A 52 -14.65 -5.14 16.49
C PHE A 52 -14.93 -3.79 15.81
N GLY A 53 -16.09 -3.61 15.17
CA GLY A 53 -16.49 -2.37 14.49
C GLY A 53 -15.79 -2.13 13.14
N ILE A 54 -15.14 -3.14 12.56
CA ILE A 54 -14.47 -3.05 11.27
C ILE A 54 -15.42 -3.56 10.18
N PHE A 55 -16.07 -2.67 9.45
CA PHE A 55 -17.02 -3.05 8.41
C PHE A 55 -16.37 -3.27 7.03
N GLN A 56 -15.17 -2.74 6.83
CA GLN A 56 -14.36 -2.90 5.62
C GLN A 56 -13.14 -3.78 5.93
N GLY A 57 -13.41 -5.01 6.39
CA GLY A 57 -12.38 -6.01 6.62
C GLY A 57 -11.62 -6.36 5.34
N THR A 58 -10.31 -6.60 5.48
CA THR A 58 -9.43 -6.92 4.36
C THR A 58 -8.88 -8.35 4.45
N GLU A 59 -8.44 -8.87 3.30
CA GLU A 59 -7.75 -10.14 3.13
C GLU A 59 -6.55 -9.95 2.20
N GLU A 60 -5.60 -10.88 2.21
CA GLU A 60 -4.46 -10.86 1.26
C GLU A 60 -4.97 -10.84 -0.17
N ASN A 61 -4.36 -9.99 -1.01
CA ASN A 61 -4.68 -9.96 -2.43
C ASN A 61 -3.74 -10.89 -3.21
N PRO A 62 -4.21 -12.06 -3.70
CA PRO A 62 -3.37 -12.96 -4.48
C PRO A 62 -2.91 -12.35 -5.82
N GLU A 63 -3.62 -11.33 -6.32
CA GLU A 63 -3.29 -10.65 -7.58
C GLU A 63 -2.26 -9.53 -7.41
N PHE A 64 -1.80 -9.22 -6.19
CA PHE A 64 -0.93 -8.07 -5.92
C PHE A 64 0.28 -7.98 -6.87
N LEU A 65 1.04 -9.07 -7.04
CA LEU A 65 2.19 -9.06 -7.95
C LEU A 65 1.80 -8.98 -9.42
N ASN A 66 0.66 -9.54 -9.82
CA ASN A 66 0.16 -9.43 -11.19
C ASN A 66 -0.26 -7.99 -11.50
N ASP A 67 -0.92 -7.32 -10.56
CA ASP A 67 -1.34 -5.92 -10.65
C ASP A 67 -0.13 -4.98 -10.76
N VAL A 68 0.97 -5.27 -10.04
CA VAL A 68 2.21 -4.50 -10.17
C VAL A 68 2.84 -4.73 -11.55
N ARG A 69 2.95 -5.98 -12.01
CA ARG A 69 3.60 -6.34 -13.29
C ARG A 69 2.87 -5.79 -14.50
N SER A 70 1.56 -5.53 -14.42
CA SER A 70 0.80 -4.92 -15.51
C SER A 70 1.08 -3.43 -15.68
N GLN A 71 1.73 -2.79 -14.70
CA GLN A 71 1.95 -1.34 -14.65
C GLN A 71 3.44 -0.96 -14.55
N LEU A 72 4.28 -1.83 -13.97
CA LEU A 72 5.66 -1.53 -13.61
C LEU A 72 6.63 -2.66 -13.99
N ASP A 73 7.70 -2.28 -14.69
CA ASP A 73 8.80 -3.18 -15.06
C ASP A 73 9.74 -3.46 -13.89
N LYS A 74 10.50 -4.56 -13.97
CA LYS A 74 11.45 -4.98 -12.91
C LYS A 74 12.54 -3.96 -12.59
N ASP A 75 12.85 -3.10 -13.55
CA ASP A 75 13.86 -2.05 -13.43
C ASP A 75 13.26 -0.69 -13.02
N SER A 76 11.92 -0.56 -12.95
CA SER A 76 11.25 0.65 -12.46
C SER A 76 11.76 1.04 -11.08
N ARG A 77 11.93 2.35 -10.87
CA ARG A 77 12.29 2.94 -9.58
C ARG A 77 10.99 3.17 -8.80
N ILE A 78 10.78 2.42 -7.73
CA ILE A 78 9.49 2.33 -7.03
C ILE A 78 9.64 2.87 -5.62
N ILE A 79 8.77 3.81 -5.24
CA ILE A 79 8.55 4.22 -3.84
C ILE A 79 7.27 3.54 -3.36
N VAL A 80 7.39 2.55 -2.46
CA VAL A 80 6.22 1.84 -1.92
C VAL A 80 5.65 2.62 -0.74
N ALA A 81 4.37 2.96 -0.83
CA ALA A 81 3.67 3.77 0.14
C ALA A 81 2.37 3.11 0.62
N CYS A 82 2.08 3.24 1.91
CA CYS A 82 0.78 2.92 2.50
C CYS A 82 0.41 4.04 3.49
N ALA A 83 -0.67 3.90 4.25
CA ALA A 83 -1.13 4.94 5.17
C ALA A 83 -0.06 5.44 6.17
N ALA A 84 0.60 4.53 6.89
CA ALA A 84 1.52 4.89 7.99
C ALA A 84 3.00 4.64 7.69
N GLY A 85 3.32 3.90 6.63
CA GLY A 85 4.67 3.56 6.20
C GLY A 85 5.38 2.51 7.07
N GLY A 86 5.25 2.57 8.40
CA GLY A 86 6.00 1.71 9.32
C GLY A 86 7.47 2.12 9.42
N THR A 87 8.27 1.30 10.09
CA THR A 87 9.72 1.53 10.22
C THR A 87 10.43 0.23 10.59
N MET A 88 11.65 0.05 10.07
CA MET A 88 12.55 -1.04 10.52
C MET A 88 13.46 -0.59 11.67
N LYS A 89 13.35 0.67 12.13
CA LYS A 89 14.16 1.20 13.22
C LYS A 89 13.59 0.74 14.56
N PRO A 90 14.41 0.16 15.44
CA PRO A 90 13.98 -0.25 16.77
C PRO A 90 13.54 0.95 17.62
N SER A 91 12.57 0.74 18.50
CA SER A 91 12.20 1.67 19.57
C SER A 91 12.00 0.93 20.89
N ALA A 92 11.90 1.67 22.00
CA ALA A 92 11.74 1.07 23.34
C ALA A 92 10.58 0.07 23.43
N ASN A 93 9.49 0.30 22.68
CA ASN A 93 8.30 -0.56 22.69
C ASN A 93 8.20 -1.49 21.48
N LEU A 94 9.10 -1.35 20.50
CA LEU A 94 9.07 -2.08 19.23
C LEU A 94 10.51 -2.43 18.82
N ALA A 95 11.04 -3.52 19.38
CA ALA A 95 12.42 -3.94 19.17
C ALA A 95 12.76 -4.24 17.70
N ASP A 96 11.78 -4.70 16.91
CA ASP A 96 11.94 -5.00 15.47
C ASP A 96 11.39 -3.88 14.56
N GLY A 97 11.02 -2.74 15.15
CA GLY A 97 10.30 -1.67 14.46
C GLY A 97 8.80 -1.95 14.29
N GLN A 98 8.16 -1.22 13.38
CA GLN A 98 6.74 -1.29 13.09
C GLN A 98 6.50 -1.79 11.67
N GLN A 99 5.94 -2.99 11.55
CA GLN A 99 5.51 -3.55 10.26
C GLN A 99 4.37 -2.72 9.65
N SER A 100 4.29 -2.72 8.32
CA SER A 100 3.25 -2.03 7.57
C SER A 100 2.97 -2.69 6.23
N ARG A 101 1.87 -2.31 5.60
CA ARG A 101 1.51 -2.74 4.24
C ARG A 101 2.62 -2.45 3.22
N SER A 102 3.28 -1.29 3.32
CA SER A 102 4.34 -0.91 2.38
C SER A 102 5.65 -1.65 2.63
N LEU A 103 5.97 -2.02 3.87
CA LEU A 103 7.12 -2.88 4.16
C LEU A 103 6.89 -4.31 3.65
N ILE A 104 5.69 -4.86 3.83
CA ILE A 104 5.30 -6.16 3.28
C ILE A 104 5.37 -6.14 1.75
N ALA A 105 4.78 -5.13 1.12
CA ALA A 105 4.85 -4.97 -0.34
C ALA A 105 6.30 -4.81 -0.83
N ALA A 106 7.12 -4.00 -0.17
CA ALA A 106 8.54 -3.86 -0.54
C ALA A 106 9.27 -5.22 -0.47
N TYR A 107 9.02 -6.01 0.57
CA TYR A 107 9.57 -7.36 0.68
C TYR A 107 9.13 -8.27 -0.48
N LEU A 108 7.84 -8.32 -0.79
CA LEU A 108 7.29 -9.12 -1.89
C LEU A 108 7.87 -8.70 -3.25
N LEU A 109 8.01 -7.39 -3.50
CA LEU A 109 8.62 -6.88 -4.74
C LEU A 109 10.09 -7.27 -4.86
N LYS A 110 10.86 -7.18 -3.76
CA LYS A 110 12.27 -7.61 -3.76
C LYS A 110 12.41 -9.10 -4.03
N LEU A 111 11.55 -9.94 -3.43
CA LEU A 111 11.51 -11.38 -3.72
C LEU A 111 11.13 -11.67 -5.17
N ASP A 112 10.22 -10.88 -5.74
CA ASP A 112 9.79 -10.99 -7.14
C ASP A 112 10.82 -10.40 -8.14
N GLY A 113 11.98 -9.94 -7.67
CA GLY A 113 13.10 -9.50 -8.52
C GLY A 113 13.09 -8.02 -8.91
N TYR A 114 12.24 -7.18 -8.31
CA TYR A 114 12.33 -5.73 -8.50
C TYR A 114 13.62 -5.18 -7.87
N LYS A 115 14.37 -4.40 -8.64
CA LYS A 115 15.72 -3.96 -8.23
C LYS A 115 15.67 -2.70 -7.38
N ASN A 116 14.90 -1.71 -7.83
CA ASN A 116 14.94 -0.34 -7.34
C ASN A 116 13.73 -0.02 -6.47
N VAL A 117 13.58 -0.71 -5.35
CA VAL A 117 12.45 -0.54 -4.42
C VAL A 117 12.92 0.22 -3.18
N VAL A 118 12.29 1.35 -2.90
CA VAL A 118 12.43 2.11 -1.66
C VAL A 118 11.06 2.24 -0.99
N HIS A 119 11.06 2.57 0.29
CA HIS A 119 9.86 2.66 1.09
C HIS A 119 9.70 4.10 1.64
N LEU A 120 8.48 4.64 1.59
CA LEU A 120 8.13 5.95 2.15
C LEU A 120 7.91 5.89 3.67
N GLU A 121 8.94 6.18 4.46
CA GLU A 121 8.84 6.29 5.92
C GLU A 121 7.81 7.38 6.31
N GLY A 122 6.98 7.12 7.33
CA GLY A 122 5.84 7.98 7.71
C GLY A 122 4.58 7.79 6.85
N GLY A 123 4.73 7.18 5.67
CA GLY A 123 3.63 6.84 4.77
C GLY A 123 2.91 8.06 4.20
N LEU A 124 1.76 7.78 3.60
CA LEU A 124 0.93 8.78 2.93
C LEU A 124 0.31 9.78 3.91
N ARG A 125 0.14 9.40 5.18
CA ARG A 125 -0.28 10.36 6.20
C ARG A 125 0.67 11.54 6.31
N SER A 126 1.98 11.30 6.31
CA SER A 126 2.96 12.40 6.30
C SER A 126 2.90 13.20 5.00
N TRP A 127 2.78 12.53 3.86
CA TRP A 127 2.62 13.18 2.56
C TRP A 127 1.45 14.17 2.54
N PHE A 128 0.28 13.74 3.03
CA PHE A 128 -0.92 14.58 3.09
C PHE A 128 -0.80 15.69 4.14
N ASN A 129 -0.21 15.42 5.30
CA ASN A 129 0.01 16.45 6.33
C ASN A 129 0.97 17.56 5.89
N GLU A 130 1.85 17.27 4.93
CA GLU A 130 2.80 18.22 4.36
C GLU A 130 2.22 18.98 3.15
N ASP A 131 0.93 18.79 2.84
CA ASP A 131 0.25 19.41 1.70
C ASP A 131 0.98 19.19 0.35
N LEU A 132 1.65 18.03 0.22
CA LEU A 132 2.33 17.65 -1.02
C LEU A 132 1.30 17.33 -2.12
N PRO A 133 1.69 17.37 -3.41
CA PRO A 133 0.75 17.18 -4.52
C PRO A 133 -0.03 15.87 -4.43
N THR A 134 -1.35 15.97 -4.60
CA THR A 134 -2.29 14.85 -4.57
C THR A 134 -3.27 14.90 -5.73
N SER A 135 -3.80 13.74 -6.10
CA SER A 135 -4.91 13.58 -7.02
C SER A 135 -6.02 12.74 -6.37
N SER A 136 -7.21 12.80 -6.96
CA SER A 136 -8.33 11.91 -6.66
C SER A 136 -8.84 11.33 -7.98
N SER A 137 -9.34 10.10 -7.93
CA SER A 137 -10.01 9.46 -9.05
C SER A 137 -11.46 9.21 -8.66
N GLU A 138 -12.24 10.29 -8.63
CA GLU A 138 -13.69 10.18 -8.53
C GLU A 138 -14.22 9.39 -9.74
N THR A 139 -14.93 8.30 -9.47
CA THR A 139 -15.72 7.61 -10.48
C THR A 139 -16.89 8.53 -10.86
N SER A 140 -16.85 9.13 -12.06
CA SER A 140 -18.05 9.66 -12.71
C SER A 140 -18.98 8.52 -13.14
#